data_AF-A0A929Z7A4-F1
#
_entry.id   AF-A0A929Z7A4-F1
#
_cell.length_a   1.000
_cell.length_b   1.000
_cell.length_c   1.000
_cell.angle_alpha   90.00
_cell.angle_beta   90.00
_cell.angle_gamma   90.00
#
_symmetry.space_group_name_H-M   'P 1'
#
loop_
_entity.id
_entity.type
_entity.pdbx_description
1 polymer ?
#
loop_
_entity_poly.entity_id
_entity_poly.type
_entity_poly.pdbx_seq_one_letter_code
_entity_poly.pdbx_strand_id
1 'polypeptide(L)'
;MHKYLLLPLAAALLAQPTMAGKKKDEKTPAVAEKKAPVRPGLFGVRHEKDDWFVVVPDSLLGRPLLVTTRYVATPAGAGVYGGELANRQVMTWERKGDKLLLRAQMHETSADSTQAIWRAVEASSENPIIAALKIENRGSDGR
;
A
#
# COMPACT_ATOMS: atom_id res chain seq x y z
N MET A 1 8.58 21.31 39.31
CA MET A 1 10.03 21.01 39.15
C MET A 1 10.40 21.23 37.69
N HIS A 2 10.87 22.42 37.34
CA HIS A 2 11.36 22.76 36.00
C HIS A 2 12.89 22.61 36.00
N LYS A 3 13.43 21.78 35.10
CA LYS A 3 14.88 21.63 34.89
C LYS A 3 15.25 22.36 33.60
N TYR A 4 15.88 23.53 33.72
CA TYR A 4 16.71 24.12 32.69
C TYR A 4 18.16 23.75 33.01
N LEU A 5 18.89 23.19 32.04
CA LEU A 5 20.33 22.95 32.17
C LEU A 5 21.06 23.73 31.07
N LEU A 6 21.97 24.59 31.53
CA LEU A 6 22.82 25.50 30.79
C LEU A 6 23.78 24.80 29.81
N LEU A 7 23.98 25.48 28.68
CA LEU A 7 25.05 25.31 27.70
C LEU A 7 26.27 26.15 28.14
N PRO A 8 27.53 25.68 28.02
CA PRO A 8 28.67 26.58 28.03
C PRO A 8 29.10 26.92 26.60
N LEU A 9 29.02 28.21 26.31
CA LEU A 9 29.66 28.92 25.20
C LEU A 9 31.17 28.97 25.47
N ALA A 10 32.01 28.50 24.52
CA ALA A 10 33.45 28.71 24.58
C ALA A 10 34.04 28.99 23.18
N ALA A 11 34.35 30.27 22.97
CA ALA A 11 35.45 30.87 22.24
C ALA A 11 35.89 30.31 20.87
N ALA A 12 35.70 31.18 19.86
CA ALA A 12 36.37 31.16 18.57
C ALA A 12 37.89 31.34 18.69
N LEU A 13 38.66 30.60 17.87
CA LEU A 13 40.01 31.00 17.47
C LEU A 13 40.38 30.42 16.08
N LEU A 14 40.64 31.35 15.15
CA LEU A 14 41.52 31.32 13.97
C LEU A 14 41.21 30.42 12.76
N ALA A 15 40.98 31.11 11.64
CA ALA A 15 40.97 30.60 10.28
C ALA A 15 42.37 30.25 9.76
N GLN A 16 42.49 29.12 9.06
CA GLN A 16 43.43 28.92 7.96
C GLN A 16 42.76 28.06 6.87
N PRO A 17 42.82 28.44 5.58
CA PRO A 17 42.35 27.59 4.49
C PRO A 17 43.50 26.69 4.03
N THR A 18 43.44 25.40 4.35
CA THR A 18 44.34 24.41 3.72
C THR A 18 43.60 23.71 2.59
N MET A 19 44.00 24.00 1.35
CA MET A 19 43.70 23.15 0.20
C MET A 19 44.35 21.78 0.40
N ALA A 20 43.56 20.70 0.36
CA ALA A 20 44.09 19.35 0.25
C ALA A 20 43.04 18.36 -0.31
N GLY A 21 43.30 17.89 -1.54
CA GLY A 21 43.01 16.52 -2.00
C GLY A 21 41.56 16.16 -2.35
N LYS A 22 41.27 16.08 -3.65
CA LYS A 22 40.16 15.25 -4.18
C LYS A 22 40.36 13.81 -3.71
N LYS A 23 39.56 13.36 -2.74
CA LYS A 23 39.38 11.93 -2.46
C LYS A 23 38.40 11.38 -3.49
N LYS A 24 38.84 10.36 -4.23
CA LYS A 24 37.98 9.51 -5.07
C LYS A 24 36.92 8.89 -4.15
N ASP A 25 35.66 9.13 -4.46
CA ASP A 25 34.54 8.42 -3.84
C ASP A 25 34.64 6.94 -4.22
N GLU A 26 35.17 6.15 -3.30
CA GLU A 26 35.08 4.71 -3.30
C GLU A 26 33.60 4.36 -3.07
N LYS A 27 32.94 3.88 -4.13
CA LYS A 27 31.57 3.35 -4.06
C LYS A 27 31.57 2.17 -3.09
N THR A 28 31.20 2.41 -1.84
CA THR A 28 30.82 1.36 -0.91
C THR A 28 29.71 0.56 -1.58
N PRO A 29 29.83 -0.76 -1.75
CA PRO A 29 28.72 -1.57 -2.21
C PRO A 29 27.58 -1.36 -1.22
N ALA A 30 26.48 -0.78 -1.69
CA ALA A 30 25.28 -0.59 -0.89
C ALA A 30 24.91 -1.97 -0.33
N VAL A 31 25.05 -2.12 0.98
CA VAL A 31 24.62 -3.32 1.69
C VAL A 31 23.12 -3.40 1.46
N ALA A 32 22.70 -4.31 0.59
CA ALA A 32 21.30 -4.54 0.31
C ALA A 32 20.65 -4.99 1.62
N GLU A 33 19.78 -4.15 2.19
CA GLU A 33 18.95 -4.55 3.34
C GLU A 33 18.19 -5.83 2.96
N LYS A 34 18.29 -6.86 3.79
CA LYS A 34 17.59 -8.13 3.57
C LYS A 34 16.09 -7.90 3.74
N LYS A 35 15.34 -7.91 2.64
CA LYS A 35 13.88 -7.80 2.63
C LYS A 35 13.25 -8.92 3.46
N ALA A 36 12.20 -8.60 4.21
CA ALA A 36 11.44 -9.57 4.99
C ALA A 36 10.80 -10.66 4.09
N PRO A 37 10.60 -11.90 4.57
CA PRO A 37 9.97 -12.96 3.79
C PRO A 37 8.51 -12.61 3.44
N VAL A 38 8.06 -13.02 2.25
CA VAL A 38 6.66 -12.86 1.84
C VAL A 38 5.85 -14.03 2.38
N ARG A 39 4.74 -13.72 3.07
CA ARG A 39 3.76 -14.73 3.45
C ARG A 39 2.88 -15.06 2.24
N PRO A 40 2.80 -16.33 1.80
CA PRO A 40 2.00 -16.72 0.64
C PRO A 40 0.50 -16.73 0.95
N GLY A 41 -0.31 -16.60 -0.10
CA GLY A 41 -1.78 -16.55 -0.06
C GLY A 41 -2.34 -16.35 -1.46
N LEU A 42 -3.60 -15.90 -1.58
CA LEU A 42 -4.17 -15.46 -2.87
C LEU A 42 -3.26 -14.40 -3.53
N PHE A 43 -2.82 -13.44 -2.72
CA PHE A 43 -1.71 -12.55 -2.99
C PHE A 43 -0.73 -12.62 -1.81
N GLY A 44 0.52 -12.24 -2.04
CA GLY A 44 1.53 -12.24 -0.99
C GLY A 44 1.40 -11.04 -0.07
N VAL A 45 1.75 -11.22 1.20
CA VAL A 45 1.83 -10.11 2.18
C VAL A 45 3.19 -10.11 2.83
N ARG A 46 3.84 -8.95 2.90
CA ARG A 46 5.10 -8.73 3.59
C ARG A 46 4.94 -7.59 4.58
N HIS A 47 5.49 -7.76 5.77
CA HIS A 47 5.61 -6.71 6.77
C HIS A 47 7.09 -6.38 6.94
N GLU A 48 7.46 -5.12 6.78
CA GLU A 48 8.83 -4.65 6.89
C GLU A 48 8.86 -3.34 7.67
N LYS A 49 9.55 -3.35 8.82
CA LYS A 49 9.52 -2.26 9.80
C LYS A 49 8.06 -1.97 10.21
N ASP A 50 7.52 -0.81 9.83
CA ASP A 50 6.15 -0.37 10.13
C ASP A 50 5.22 -0.44 8.90
N ASP A 51 5.75 -0.85 7.73
CA ASP A 51 5.03 -0.85 6.46
C ASP A 51 4.53 -2.26 6.08
N TRP A 52 3.33 -2.29 5.51
CA TRP A 52 2.74 -3.49 4.91
C TRP A 52 2.77 -3.41 3.40
N PHE A 53 3.33 -4.43 2.77
CA PHE A 53 3.42 -4.58 1.33
C PHE A 53 2.54 -5.72 0.86
N VAL A 54 1.80 -5.49 -0.21
CA VAL A 54 1.03 -6.52 -0.92
C VAL A 54 1.74 -6.89 -2.22
N VAL A 55 1.85 -8.18 -2.48
CA VAL A 55 2.43 -8.75 -3.70
C VAL A 55 1.29 -9.33 -4.51
N VAL A 56 0.74 -8.53 -5.41
CA VAL A 56 -0.41 -8.92 -6.25
C VAL A 56 0.12 -9.50 -7.57
N PRO A 57 -0.11 -10.79 -7.87
CA PRO A 57 0.25 -11.38 -9.16
C PRO A 57 -0.56 -10.75 -10.29
N ASP A 58 0.03 -10.66 -11.48
CA ASP A 58 -0.64 -10.13 -12.68
C ASP A 58 -1.95 -10.88 -13.00
N SER A 59 -2.04 -12.16 -12.64
CA SER A 59 -3.25 -12.98 -12.81
C SER A 59 -4.46 -12.53 -11.97
N LEU A 60 -4.25 -11.64 -10.99
CA LEU A 60 -5.32 -11.04 -10.19
C LEU A 60 -5.71 -9.64 -10.67
N LEU A 61 -4.97 -9.04 -11.59
CA LEU A 61 -5.34 -7.74 -12.15
C LEU A 61 -6.60 -7.87 -12.99
N GLY A 62 -7.58 -7.00 -12.75
CA GLY A 62 -8.89 -7.01 -13.38
C GLY A 62 -9.79 -8.17 -12.96
N ARG A 63 -9.31 -9.12 -12.13
CA ARG A 63 -10.09 -10.27 -11.69
C ARG A 63 -11.04 -9.87 -10.56
N PRO A 64 -12.36 -10.08 -10.70
CA PRO A 64 -13.31 -9.85 -9.62
C PRO A 64 -13.08 -10.81 -8.46
N LEU A 65 -13.01 -10.26 -7.25
CA LEU A 65 -12.82 -10.99 -6.00
C LEU A 65 -14.00 -10.69 -5.08
N LEU A 66 -14.78 -11.72 -4.73
CA LEU A 66 -15.79 -11.57 -3.68
C LEU A 66 -15.10 -11.59 -2.31
N VAL A 67 -15.14 -10.46 -1.62
CA VAL A 67 -14.52 -10.28 -0.30
C VAL A 67 -15.62 -10.21 0.75
N THR A 68 -15.48 -11.03 1.80
CA THR A 68 -16.38 -11.00 2.96
C THR A 68 -15.58 -10.75 4.22
N THR A 69 -16.06 -9.81 5.04
CA THR A 69 -15.51 -9.52 6.36
C THR A 69 -16.48 -10.06 7.40
N ARG A 70 -15.97 -10.78 8.40
CA ARG A 70 -16.75 -11.33 9.50
C ARG A 70 -16.16 -10.89 10.83
N TYR A 71 -17.02 -10.71 11.83
CA TYR A 71 -16.56 -10.47 13.19
C TYR A 71 -15.87 -11.72 13.73
N VAL A 72 -14.70 -11.58 14.35
CA VAL A 72 -14.06 -12.69 15.06
C VAL A 72 -14.71 -12.87 16.43
N ALA A 73 -14.93 -11.76 17.12
CA ALA A 73 -15.64 -11.65 18.39
C ALA A 73 -16.26 -10.26 18.51
N THR A 74 -17.21 -10.10 19.42
CA THR A 74 -17.94 -8.84 19.64
C THR A 74 -18.05 -8.57 21.14
N PRO A 75 -18.11 -7.29 21.57
CA PRO A 75 -18.32 -6.95 22.98
C PRO A 75 -19.66 -7.47 23.51
N ALA A 76 -19.74 -7.72 24.82
CA ALA A 76 -21.00 -8.05 25.47
C ALA A 76 -22.03 -6.94 25.23
N GLY A 77 -23.24 -7.33 24.79
CA GLY A 77 -24.33 -6.39 24.50
C GLY A 77 -24.26 -5.68 23.15
N ALA A 78 -23.31 -6.03 22.26
CA ALA A 78 -23.19 -5.41 20.94
C ALA A 78 -24.34 -5.74 19.97
N GLY A 79 -25.19 -6.71 20.29
CA GLY A 79 -26.31 -7.14 19.43
C GLY A 79 -25.91 -7.90 18.16
N VAL A 80 -24.61 -8.16 17.99
CA VAL A 80 -24.01 -8.96 16.91
C VAL A 80 -23.04 -9.96 17.54
N TYR A 81 -22.86 -11.11 16.93
CA TYR A 81 -22.02 -12.20 17.44
C TYR A 81 -20.76 -12.45 16.60
N GLY A 82 -19.77 -13.12 17.21
CA GLY A 82 -18.64 -13.66 16.47
C GLY A 82 -19.09 -14.60 15.35
N GLY A 83 -18.47 -14.50 14.18
CA GLY A 83 -18.80 -15.22 12.96
C GLY A 83 -19.79 -14.50 12.04
N GLU A 84 -20.52 -13.49 12.54
CA GLU A 84 -21.48 -12.75 11.72
C GLU A 84 -20.82 -11.95 10.59
N LEU A 85 -21.55 -11.81 9.48
CA LEU A 85 -21.11 -11.06 8.31
C LEU A 85 -21.15 -9.55 8.60
N ALA A 86 -19.99 -8.91 8.59
CA ALA A 86 -19.86 -7.48 8.77
C ALA A 86 -19.96 -6.72 7.44
N ASN A 87 -19.36 -7.27 6.37
CA ASN A 87 -19.41 -6.67 5.04
C ASN A 87 -19.21 -7.74 3.95
N ARG A 88 -19.80 -7.52 2.78
CA ARG A 88 -19.57 -8.31 1.57
C ARG A 88 -19.54 -7.40 0.35
N GLN A 89 -18.46 -7.48 -0.43
CA GLN A 89 -18.27 -6.62 -1.58
C GLN A 89 -17.43 -7.32 -2.64
N VAL A 90 -17.70 -7.03 -3.91
CA VAL A 90 -16.84 -7.45 -5.02
C VAL A 90 -15.77 -6.39 -5.20
N MET A 91 -14.51 -6.80 -5.29
CA MET A 91 -13.36 -5.91 -5.45
C MET A 91 -12.48 -6.36 -6.63
N THR A 92 -11.79 -5.40 -7.25
CA THR A 92 -10.86 -5.66 -8.36
C THR A 92 -9.56 -4.89 -8.14
N TRP A 93 -8.44 -5.50 -8.53
CA TRP A 93 -7.17 -4.80 -8.63
C TRP A 93 -7.05 -4.16 -10.02
N GLU A 94 -6.77 -2.87 -10.08
CA GLU A 94 -6.52 -2.15 -11.33
C GLU A 94 -5.15 -1.49 -11.27
N ARG A 95 -4.34 -1.67 -12.30
CA ARG A 95 -3.09 -0.91 -12.44
C ARG A 95 -3.34 0.36 -13.23
N LYS A 96 -3.02 1.51 -12.64
CA LYS A 96 -3.13 2.83 -13.26
C LYS A 96 -1.83 3.60 -13.08
N GLY A 97 -1.00 3.65 -14.13
CA GLY A 97 0.32 4.28 -14.09
C GLY A 97 1.28 3.58 -13.13
N ASP A 98 1.73 4.31 -12.13
CA ASP A 98 2.61 3.88 -11.03
C ASP A 98 1.86 3.45 -9.76
N LYS A 99 0.52 3.40 -9.83
CA LYS A 99 -0.35 2.99 -8.73
C LYS A 99 -1.06 1.68 -9.02
N LEU A 100 -1.25 0.91 -7.96
CA LEU A 100 -2.15 -0.22 -7.90
C LEU A 100 -3.39 0.19 -7.12
N LEU A 101 -4.51 0.25 -7.80
CA LEU A 101 -5.80 0.63 -7.25
C LEU A 101 -6.55 -0.63 -6.81
N LEU A 102 -7.17 -0.57 -5.63
CA LEU A 102 -8.22 -1.49 -5.23
C LEU A 102 -9.56 -0.80 -5.46
N ARG A 103 -10.39 -1.37 -6.32
CA ARG A 103 -11.71 -0.82 -6.64
C ARG A 103 -12.83 -1.68 -6.09
N ALA A 104 -13.91 -1.02 -5.74
CA ALA A 104 -15.17 -1.61 -5.36
C ALA A 104 -16.05 -1.76 -6.60
N GLN A 105 -16.43 -2.97 -6.96
CA GLN A 105 -17.34 -3.17 -8.08
C GLN A 105 -18.78 -2.91 -7.64
N MET A 106 -19.41 -1.87 -8.19
CA MET A 106 -20.80 -1.54 -7.96
C MET A 106 -21.67 -2.30 -8.96
N HIS A 107 -22.78 -2.85 -8.49
CA HIS A 107 -23.72 -3.61 -9.31
C HIS A 107 -25.11 -2.95 -9.36
N GLU A 108 -25.29 -1.78 -8.73
CA GLU A 108 -26.59 -1.10 -8.64
C GLU A 108 -27.05 -0.52 -9.98
N THR A 109 -26.10 -0.11 -10.82
CA THR A 109 -26.36 0.44 -12.15
C THR A 109 -25.84 -0.53 -13.20
N SER A 110 -26.75 -1.17 -13.93
CA SER A 110 -26.41 -1.99 -15.10
C SER A 110 -27.53 -1.89 -16.14
N ALA A 111 -27.17 -2.07 -17.39
CA ALA A 111 -28.12 -2.15 -18.49
C ALA A 111 -27.74 -3.33 -19.39
N ASP A 112 -28.72 -3.94 -20.03
CA ASP A 112 -28.47 -5.00 -21.00
C ASP A 112 -27.72 -4.41 -22.20
N SER A 113 -26.60 -5.04 -22.56
CA SER A 113 -25.74 -4.65 -23.69
C SER A 113 -26.47 -4.51 -25.04
N THR A 114 -27.62 -5.16 -25.20
CA THR A 114 -28.46 -5.10 -26.41
C THR A 114 -29.36 -3.86 -26.46
N GLN A 115 -29.55 -3.16 -25.34
CA GLN A 115 -30.40 -1.97 -25.26
C GLN A 115 -29.66 -0.69 -25.63
N ALA A 116 -30.36 0.25 -26.26
CA ALA A 116 -29.79 1.52 -26.71
C ALA A 116 -29.16 2.36 -25.59
N ILE A 117 -29.65 2.21 -24.35
CA ILE A 117 -29.17 2.95 -23.17
C ILE A 117 -27.85 2.43 -22.59
N TRP A 118 -27.41 1.22 -22.96
CA TRP A 118 -26.26 0.55 -22.30
C TRP A 118 -25.00 1.40 -22.27
N ARG A 119 -24.65 2.03 -23.40
CA ARG A 119 -23.46 2.90 -23.49
C ARG A 119 -23.56 4.12 -22.58
N ALA A 120 -24.75 4.69 -22.42
CA ALA A 120 -24.95 5.85 -21.55
C ALA A 120 -24.83 5.46 -20.07
N VAL A 121 -25.33 4.28 -19.69
CA VAL A 121 -25.19 3.74 -18.33
C VAL A 121 -23.72 3.45 -18.03
N GLU A 122 -23.02 2.70 -18.90
CA GLU A 122 -21.58 2.42 -18.73
C GLU A 122 -20.73 3.70 -18.63
N ALA A 123 -21.00 4.71 -19.46
CA ALA A 123 -20.25 5.96 -19.41
C ALA A 123 -20.55 6.82 -18.17
N SER A 124 -21.71 6.62 -17.54
CA SER A 124 -22.14 7.37 -16.35
C SER A 124 -21.81 6.66 -15.03
N SER A 125 -21.42 5.39 -15.11
CA SER A 125 -21.13 4.55 -13.94
C SER A 125 -19.62 4.37 -13.78
N GLU A 126 -19.14 4.41 -12.54
CA GLU A 126 -17.74 4.18 -12.22
C GLU A 126 -17.62 3.49 -10.84
N ASN A 127 -16.66 2.60 -10.72
CA ASN A 127 -16.42 1.77 -9.54
C ASN A 127 -15.53 2.52 -8.53
N PRO A 128 -15.96 2.86 -7.31
CA PRO A 128 -15.14 3.69 -6.43
C PRO A 128 -13.77 3.08 -6.10
N ILE A 129 -12.76 3.94 -5.98
CA ILE A 129 -11.40 3.56 -5.55
C ILE A 129 -11.42 3.46 -4.02
N ILE A 130 -11.21 2.24 -3.49
CA ILE A 130 -11.11 1.98 -2.04
C ILE A 130 -9.71 2.35 -1.54
N ALA A 131 -8.68 1.99 -2.31
CA ALA A 131 -7.29 2.25 -1.98
C ALA A 131 -6.45 2.52 -3.23
N ALA A 132 -5.46 3.38 -3.10
CA ALA A 132 -4.46 3.64 -4.15
C ALA A 132 -3.07 3.42 -3.57
N LEU A 133 -2.46 2.29 -3.91
CA LEU A 133 -1.17 1.85 -3.40
C LEU A 133 -0.06 2.24 -4.38
N LYS A 134 1.07 2.74 -3.88
CA LYS A 134 2.26 2.99 -4.70
C LYS A 134 2.93 1.67 -5.06
N ILE A 135 3.34 1.52 -6.32
CA ILE A 135 4.07 0.33 -6.77
C ILE A 135 5.56 0.54 -6.52
N GLU A 136 6.11 -0.10 -5.48
CA GLU A 136 7.55 -0.01 -5.15
C GLU A 136 8.44 -0.89 -6.02
N ASN A 137 7.94 -2.03 -6.47
CA ASN A 137 8.68 -2.95 -7.33
C ASN A 137 7.74 -3.68 -8.28
N ARG A 138 8.16 -3.86 -9.53
CA ARG A 138 7.55 -4.77 -10.50
C ARG A 138 8.51 -5.95 -10.59
N GLY A 139 8.27 -6.97 -9.76
CA GLY A 139 9.28 -7.99 -9.47
C GLY A 139 9.94 -8.60 -10.71
N SER A 140 11.28 -8.68 -10.68
CA SER A 140 12.05 -9.85 -11.13
C SER A 140 12.18 -10.90 -10.01
N ASP A 141 11.68 -10.58 -8.82
CA ASP A 141 11.98 -11.28 -7.58
C ASP A 141 10.90 -12.36 -7.33
N GLY A 142 10.95 -13.48 -8.06
CA GLY A 142 10.08 -14.64 -7.75
C GLY A 142 9.73 -15.61 -8.88
N ARG A 143 10.73 -16.13 -9.60
CA ARG A 143 10.83 -17.57 -9.87
C ARG A 143 12.05 -18.09 -9.12
#